data_AF-A0A7U9S3U4-F1
#
_entry.id   AF-A0A7U9S3U4-F1
#
_cell.length_a   1.000
_cell.length_b   1.000
_cell.length_c   1.000
_cell.angle_alpha   90.00
_cell.angle_beta   90.00
_cell.angle_gamma   90.00
#
_symmetry.space_group_name_H-M   'P 1'
#
loop_
_entity.id
_entity.type
_entity.pdbx_description
1 polymer ?
#
loop_
_entity_poly.entity_id
_entity_poly.type
_entity_poly.pdbx_seq_one_letter_code
_entity_poly.pdbx_strand_id
1 'polypeptide(L)'
;MGNAKGATIMDIKNIDIYNLPKWFSDIIEEVDILCEEALRSSVSYSRITEERYKILDKHDFISKLTDDGGVDEPMELTARETKALSRFFTLEYDKARAESIQMYLLGCSHIFKLLRALEEI
;
A
#
# COMPACT_ATOMS: atom_id res chain seq x y z
N MET A 1 18.29 29.44 -27.20
CA MET A 1 18.97 28.38 -26.44
C MET A 1 18.17 28.17 -25.16
N GLY A 2 17.21 27.24 -25.18
CA GLY A 2 16.42 26.90 -24.00
C GLY A 2 17.25 25.99 -23.11
N ASN A 3 17.64 26.47 -21.93
CA ASN A 3 18.24 25.63 -20.91
C ASN A 3 17.23 24.53 -20.56
N ALA A 4 17.54 23.29 -20.95
CA ALA A 4 16.94 22.12 -20.36
C ALA A 4 17.21 22.23 -18.85
N LYS A 5 16.20 22.63 -18.08
CA LYS A 5 16.20 22.48 -16.62
C LYS A 5 16.57 21.02 -16.39
N GLY A 6 17.74 20.80 -15.80
CA GLY A 6 18.28 19.47 -15.58
C GLY A 6 17.19 18.59 -15.01
N ALA A 7 17.01 17.42 -15.63
CA ALA A 7 16.12 16.40 -15.11
C ALA A 7 16.49 16.23 -13.63
N THR A 8 15.61 16.71 -12.75
CA THR A 8 15.82 16.56 -11.31
C THR A 8 15.77 15.07 -11.10
N ILE A 9 16.93 14.48 -10.79
CA ILE A 9 17.01 13.07 -10.44
C ILE A 9 16.02 12.90 -9.29
N MET A 10 15.01 12.06 -9.50
CA MET A 10 13.99 11.79 -8.49
C MET A 10 14.70 11.06 -7.34
N ASP A 11 15.00 11.81 -6.28
CA ASP A 11 15.51 11.26 -5.02
C ASP A 11 14.32 11.18 -4.07
N ILE A 12 14.11 10.00 -3.47
CA ILE A 12 13.05 9.75 -2.51
C ILE A 12 13.06 10.74 -1.34
N LYS A 13 14.24 11.28 -0.99
CA LYS A 13 14.39 12.31 0.05
C LYS A 13 13.65 13.61 -0.26
N ASN A 14 13.34 13.87 -1.53
CA ASN A 14 12.67 15.07 -1.99
C ASN A 14 11.23 14.79 -2.48
N ILE A 15 10.72 13.58 -2.26
CA ILE A 15 9.35 13.20 -2.59
C ILE A 15 8.48 13.48 -1.37
N ASP A 16 7.52 14.39 -1.52
CA ASP A 16 6.41 14.53 -0.59
C ASP A 16 5.29 13.56 -1.00
N ILE A 17 5.17 12.45 -0.28
CA ILE A 17 4.18 11.41 -0.58
C ILE A 17 2.73 11.87 -0.39
N TYR A 18 2.51 12.98 0.33
CA TYR A 18 1.19 13.58 0.50
C TYR A 18 0.86 14.60 -0.59
N ASN A 19 1.85 14.96 -1.42
CA ASN A 19 1.72 15.98 -2.45
C ASN A 19 2.41 15.54 -3.75
N LEU A 20 2.04 14.37 -4.24
CA LEU A 20 2.55 13.83 -5.49
C LEU A 20 1.89 14.52 -6.69
N PRO A 21 2.63 14.81 -7.77
CA PRO A 21 2.04 15.15 -9.06
C PRO A 21 1.06 14.05 -9.50
N LYS A 22 -0.09 14.43 -10.09
CA LYS A 22 -1.16 13.47 -10.44
C LYS A 22 -0.68 12.28 -11.25
N TRP A 23 0.15 12.50 -12.26
CA TRP A 23 0.71 11.42 -13.09
C TRP A 23 1.51 10.40 -12.28
N PHE A 24 2.15 10.81 -11.19
CA PHE A 24 2.93 9.91 -10.34
C PHE A 24 1.99 9.14 -9.39
N SER A 25 0.99 9.81 -8.83
CA SER A 25 -0.09 9.15 -8.06
C SER A 25 -0.75 8.05 -8.90
N ASP A 26 -1.10 8.34 -10.14
CA ASP A 26 -1.75 7.38 -11.05
C ASP A 26 -0.88 6.13 -11.29
N ILE A 27 0.44 6.31 -11.42
CA ILE A 27 1.38 5.20 -11.57
C ILE A 27 1.45 4.36 -10.29
N ILE A 28 1.48 5.00 -9.11
CA ILE A 28 1.51 4.27 -7.84
C ILE A 28 0.21 3.48 -7.65
N GLU A 29 -0.95 4.07 -7.93
CA GLU A 29 -2.24 3.38 -7.90
C GLU A 29 -2.27 2.17 -8.84
N GLU A 30 -1.73 2.29 -10.06
CA GLU A 30 -1.62 1.16 -11.00
C GLU A 30 -0.71 0.05 -10.45
N VAL A 31 0.43 0.42 -9.86
CA VAL A 31 1.37 -0.55 -9.24
C VAL A 31 0.71 -1.27 -8.08
N ASP A 32 -0.04 -0.57 -7.24
CA ASP A 32 -0.77 -1.16 -6.11
C ASP A 32 -1.80 -2.18 -6.60
N ILE A 33 -2.60 -1.84 -7.62
CA ILE A 33 -3.56 -2.76 -8.25
C ILE A 33 -2.85 -4.02 -8.76
N LEU A 34 -1.74 -3.87 -9.48
CA LEU A 34 -0.97 -5.01 -10.00
C LEU A 34 -0.42 -5.90 -8.88
N CYS A 35 -0.01 -5.29 -7.75
CA CYS A 35 0.45 -6.03 -6.59
C CYS A 35 -0.69 -6.82 -5.94
N GLU A 36 -1.84 -6.19 -5.72
CA GLU A 36 -3.03 -6.84 -5.16
C GLU A 36 -3.51 -7.99 -6.06
N GLU A 37 -3.53 -7.79 -7.38
CA GLU A 37 -3.90 -8.82 -8.35
C GLU A 37 -2.96 -10.02 -8.33
N ALA A 38 -1.66 -9.79 -8.29
CA ALA A 38 -0.67 -10.86 -8.19
C ALA A 38 -0.81 -11.66 -6.88
N LEU A 39 -1.09 -10.95 -5.78
CA LEU A 39 -1.27 -11.54 -4.46
C LEU A 39 -2.64 -12.21 -4.27
N ARG A 40 -3.64 -11.94 -5.11
CA ARG A 40 -4.99 -12.52 -5.00
C ARG A 40 -4.99 -14.05 -5.00
N SER A 41 -4.03 -14.67 -5.69
CA SER A 41 -3.86 -16.13 -5.72
C SER A 41 -3.19 -16.71 -4.47
N SER A 42 -2.60 -15.87 -3.62
CA SER A 42 -1.90 -16.28 -2.41
C SER A 42 -2.88 -16.65 -1.30
N VAL A 43 -2.77 -17.89 -0.82
CA VAL A 43 -3.59 -18.41 0.29
C VAL A 43 -3.40 -17.58 1.57
N SER A 44 -2.17 -17.14 1.85
CA SER A 44 -1.89 -16.33 3.04
C SER A 44 -2.50 -14.93 2.91
N TYR A 45 -2.36 -14.29 1.74
CA TYR A 45 -2.89 -12.95 1.50
C TYR A 45 -4.43 -12.95 1.50
N SER A 46 -5.08 -13.92 0.85
CA SER A 46 -6.54 -14.06 0.89
C SER A 46 -7.05 -14.19 2.33
N ARG A 47 -6.38 -15.01 3.15
CA ARG A 47 -6.75 -15.18 4.56
C ARG A 47 -6.60 -13.90 5.36
N ILE A 48 -5.53 -13.14 5.15
CA ILE A 48 -5.31 -11.84 5.81
C ILE A 48 -6.46 -10.90 5.46
N THR A 49 -6.74 -10.77 4.16
CA THR A 49 -7.77 -9.87 3.62
C THR A 49 -9.18 -10.25 4.10
N GLU A 50 -9.54 -11.53 4.07
CA GLU A 50 -10.82 -12.02 4.58
C GLU A 50 -11.00 -11.78 6.08
N GLU A 51 -9.95 -12.05 6.89
CA GLU A 51 -10.02 -11.84 8.33
C GLU A 51 -10.12 -10.36 8.67
N ARG A 52 -9.37 -9.51 7.98
CA ARG A 52 -9.45 -8.05 8.09
C ARG A 52 -10.87 -7.55 7.81
N TYR A 53 -11.49 -7.99 6.71
CA TYR A 53 -12.86 -7.61 6.38
C TYR A 53 -13.86 -8.07 7.45
N LYS A 54 -13.71 -9.29 7.98
CA LYS A 54 -14.56 -9.79 9.08
C LYS A 54 -14.42 -8.97 10.37
N ILE A 55 -13.24 -8.41 10.63
CA ILE A 55 -13.03 -7.54 11.80
C ILE A 55 -13.71 -6.19 11.57
N LEU A 56 -13.52 -5.58 10.41
CA LEU A 56 -14.16 -4.30 10.06
C LEU A 56 -15.69 -4.39 10.06
N ASP A 57 -16.26 -5.47 9.52
CA ASP A 57 -17.71 -5.73 9.50
C ASP A 57 -18.32 -5.91 10.90
N LYS A 58 -17.52 -6.38 11.87
CA LYS A 58 -17.99 -6.63 13.25
C LYS A 58 -17.75 -5.49 14.20
N HIS A 59 -16.85 -4.58 13.86
CA HIS A 59 -16.29 -3.60 14.78
C HIS A 59 -16.23 -2.22 14.12
N ASP A 60 -17.39 -1.57 14.00
CA ASP A 60 -17.53 -0.22 13.41
C ASP A 60 -16.60 0.83 14.01
N PHE A 61 -16.20 0.68 15.28
CA PHE A 61 -15.26 1.58 15.94
C PHE A 61 -13.88 1.56 15.28
N ILE A 62 -13.46 0.43 14.70
CA ILE A 62 -12.19 0.33 13.99
C ILE A 62 -12.25 1.16 12.72
N SER A 63 -13.35 1.07 11.95
CA SER A 63 -13.56 1.91 10.76
C SER A 63 -13.53 3.40 11.12
N LYS A 64 -14.18 3.79 12.22
CA LYS A 64 -14.12 5.17 12.73
C LYS A 64 -12.71 5.64 13.10
N LEU A 65 -11.84 4.74 13.57
CA LEU A 65 -10.45 5.07 13.91
C LEU A 65 -9.54 5.13 12.68
N THR A 66 -9.87 4.41 11.61
CA THR A 66 -9.07 4.33 10.39
C THR A 66 -9.47 5.32 9.31
N ASP A 67 -10.73 5.77 9.32
CA ASP A 67 -11.19 6.83 8.44
C ASP A 67 -10.70 8.19 8.96
N ASP A 68 -10.50 9.16 8.06
CA ASP A 68 -10.08 10.55 8.37
C ASP A 68 -11.04 11.31 9.32
N GLY A 69 -12.12 10.67 9.76
CA GLY A 69 -12.99 11.14 10.82
C GLY A 69 -12.31 11.00 12.17
N GLY A 70 -11.50 12.01 12.52
CA GLY A 70 -10.84 12.11 13.82
C GLY A 70 -11.76 11.78 15.00
N VAL A 71 -11.18 11.17 16.03
CA VAL A 71 -11.89 10.90 17.29
C VAL A 71 -11.91 12.17 18.11
N ASP A 72 -12.99 12.93 18.00
CA ASP A 72 -13.16 14.21 18.69
C ASP A 72 -13.45 14.05 20.20
N GLU A 73 -13.86 12.86 20.64
CA GLU A 73 -14.16 12.53 22.03
C GLU A 73 -13.42 11.28 22.51
N PRO A 74 -12.95 11.21 23.77
CA PRO A 74 -12.31 10.02 24.32
C PRO A 74 -13.17 8.76 24.13
N MET A 75 -12.55 7.70 23.60
CA MET A 75 -13.20 6.40 23.36
C MET A 75 -12.63 5.35 24.31
N GLU A 76 -13.49 4.79 25.15
CA GLU A 76 -13.15 3.67 26.03
C GLU A 76 -13.36 2.34 25.30
N LEU A 77 -12.34 1.49 25.26
CA LEU A 77 -12.40 0.18 24.62
C LEU A 77 -12.49 -0.94 25.66
N THR A 78 -13.40 -1.88 25.43
CA THR A 78 -13.42 -3.13 26.18
C THR A 78 -12.22 -4.00 25.83
N ALA A 79 -11.86 -4.95 26.70
CA ALA A 79 -10.78 -5.90 26.42
C ALA A 79 -10.99 -6.70 25.12
N ARG A 80 -12.24 -6.93 24.71
CA ARG A 80 -12.55 -7.61 23.43
C ARG A 80 -12.27 -6.69 22.24
N GLU A 81 -12.64 -5.42 22.33
CA GLU A 81 -12.38 -4.42 21.29
C GLU A 81 -10.89 -4.13 21.17
N THR A 82 -10.16 -4.00 22.27
CA THR A 82 -8.70 -3.86 22.25
C THR A 82 -8.02 -5.06 21.58
N LYS A 83 -8.52 -6.28 21.83
CA LYS A 83 -8.02 -7.48 21.15
C LYS A 83 -8.32 -7.48 19.65
N ALA A 84 -9.53 -7.04 19.26
CA ALA A 84 -9.91 -6.93 17.85
C ALA A 84 -9.04 -5.88 17.13
N LEU A 85 -8.81 -4.72 17.76
CA LEU A 85 -7.97 -3.66 17.24
C LEU A 85 -6.51 -4.11 17.10
N SER A 86 -5.96 -4.78 18.11
CA SER A 86 -4.60 -5.35 18.05
C SER A 86 -4.46 -6.38 16.92
N ARG A 87 -5.48 -7.23 16.73
CA ARG A 87 -5.49 -8.19 15.62
C ARG A 87 -5.58 -7.49 14.27
N PHE A 88 -6.41 -6.46 14.15
CA PHE A 88 -6.52 -5.63 12.94
C PHE A 88 -5.17 -5.04 12.53
N PHE A 89 -4.46 -4.37 13.44
CA PHE A 89 -3.14 -3.80 13.13
C PHE A 89 -2.09 -4.86 12.77
N THR A 90 -2.16 -6.05 13.36
CA THR A 90 -1.29 -7.16 12.96
C THR A 90 -1.57 -7.57 11.51
N LEU A 91 -2.84 -7.65 11.11
CA LEU A 91 -3.23 -7.98 9.74
C LEU A 91 -2.86 -6.87 8.75
N GLU A 92 -3.01 -5.59 9.13
CA GLU A 92 -2.55 -4.46 8.30
C GLU A 92 -1.04 -4.54 8.05
N TYR A 93 -0.26 -4.81 9.08
CA TYR A 93 1.19 -4.97 8.96
C TYR A 93 1.55 -6.16 8.05
N ASP A 94 0.89 -7.30 8.23
CA ASP A 94 1.11 -8.49 7.41
C ASP A 94 0.72 -8.25 5.94
N LYS A 95 -0.39 -7.54 5.70
CA LYS A 95 -0.85 -7.10 4.37
C LYS A 95 0.21 -6.21 3.71
N ALA A 96 0.57 -5.11 4.36
CA ALA A 96 1.55 -4.14 3.85
C ALA A 96 2.91 -4.79 3.57
N ARG A 97 3.32 -5.76 4.39
CA ARG A 97 4.56 -6.53 4.18
C ARG A 97 4.48 -7.38 2.91
N ALA A 98 3.36 -8.08 2.68
CA ALA A 98 3.17 -8.89 1.48
C ALA A 98 3.20 -8.01 0.22
N GLU A 99 2.52 -6.87 0.25
CA GLU A 99 2.49 -5.90 -0.84
C GLU A 99 3.85 -5.27 -1.12
N SER A 100 4.59 -4.90 -0.08
CA SER A 100 5.96 -4.37 -0.22
C SER A 100 6.90 -5.38 -0.90
N ILE A 101 6.79 -6.67 -0.54
CA ILE A 101 7.56 -7.73 -1.20
C ILE A 101 7.14 -7.86 -2.66
N GLN A 102 5.84 -7.85 -2.94
CA GLN A 102 5.33 -7.96 -4.30
C GLN A 102 5.74 -6.77 -5.18
N MET A 103 5.70 -5.55 -4.64
CA MET A 103 6.12 -4.33 -5.32
C MET A 103 7.60 -4.39 -5.70
N TYR A 104 8.46 -4.88 -4.81
CA TYR A 104 9.88 -5.12 -5.11
C TYR A 104 10.06 -6.14 -6.25
N LEU A 105 9.33 -7.26 -6.22
CA LEU A 105 9.40 -8.28 -7.26
C LEU A 105 8.88 -7.77 -8.62
N LEU A 106 7.83 -6.96 -8.62
CA LEU A 106 7.29 -6.30 -9.80
C LEU A 106 8.33 -5.34 -10.40
N GLY A 107 9.00 -4.54 -9.57
CA GLY A 107 10.10 -3.68 -9.98
C GLY A 107 11.25 -4.45 -10.64
N CYS A 108 11.67 -5.57 -10.05
CA CYS A 108 12.67 -6.46 -10.65
C CYS A 108 12.21 -6.98 -12.03
N SER A 109 10.96 -7.42 -12.15
CA SER A 109 10.38 -7.89 -13.42
C SER A 109 10.42 -6.80 -14.50
N HIS A 110 10.11 -5.55 -14.15
CA HIS A 110 10.18 -4.41 -15.07
C HIS A 110 11.61 -4.14 -15.53
N ILE A 111 12.60 -4.21 -14.62
CA ILE A 111 14.01 -4.07 -14.97
C ILE A 111 14.45 -5.17 -15.94
N PHE A 112 14.09 -6.42 -15.69
CA PHE A 112 14.43 -7.53 -16.60
C PHE A 112 13.80 -7.35 -17.99
N LYS A 113 12.55 -6.90 -18.07
CA LYS A 113 11.89 -6.60 -19.35
C LYS A 113 12.61 -5.48 -20.11
N LEU A 114 13.03 -4.42 -19.40
CA LEU A 114 13.79 -3.32 -19.99
C LEU A 114 15.15 -3.79 -20.53
N LEU A 115 15.89 -4.57 -19.75
CA LEU A 115 17.19 -5.11 -20.18
C LEU A 115 17.07 -5.94 -21.45
N ARG A 116 16.08 -6.85 -21.53
CA ARG A 116 15.82 -7.63 -22.74
C ARG A 116 15.48 -6.76 -23.94
N ALA A 117 14.63 -5.76 -23.76
CA ALA A 117 14.27 -4.83 -24.83
C ALA A 117 15.48 -4.03 -25.34
N LEU A 118 16.46 -3.73 -24.48
CA LEU A 118 17.70 -3.04 -24.85
C LEU A 118 18.73 -3.97 -25.51
N GLU A 119 18.75 -5.26 -25.16
CA GLU A 119 19.59 -6.29 -25.80
C GLU A 119 19.07 -6.71 -27.19
N GLU A 120 17.79 -6.50 -27.47
CA GLU A 120 17.15 -6.78 -28.76
C GLU A 120 17.22 -5.60 -29.77
N ILE A 121 17.91 -4.51 -29.42
CA ILE A 121 18.26 -3.37 -30.30
C ILE A 121 19.70 -3.53 -30.80
#